data_AF-A0A974ALX8-F1
#
_entry.id   AF-A0A974ALX8-F1
#
_cell.length_a   1.000
_cell.length_b   1.000
_cell.length_c   1.000
_cell.angle_alpha   90.00
_cell.angle_beta   90.00
_cell.angle_gamma   90.00
#
_symmetry.space_group_name_H-M   'P 1'
#
loop_
_entity.id
_entity.type
_entity.pdbx_description
1 polymer ?
#
loop_
_entity_poly.entity_id
_entity_poly.type
_entity_poly.pdbx_seq_one_letter_code
_entity_poly.pdbx_strand_id
1 'polypeptide(L)'
;MTVTTTPTTTATATVIKAVVFDWAGTIVDFGSLAPMGAFVRLFARHGIGISIAQARVPMGLPKLAHIEALGAMPEIAAQWQSVKGRSFTAADAAALLEEFVPMSAASALE
;
A
#
# COMPACT_ATOMS: atom_id res chain seq x y z
N MET A 1 -21.36 -35.34 -56.52
CA MET A 1 -20.24 -35.73 -55.65
C MET A 1 -19.70 -34.44 -55.04
N THR A 2 -20.15 -34.08 -53.84
CA THR A 2 -19.85 -32.78 -53.22
C THR A 2 -18.86 -33.02 -52.08
N VAL A 3 -17.65 -32.50 -52.22
CA VAL A 3 -16.60 -32.60 -51.19
C VAL A 3 -16.73 -31.38 -50.28
N THR A 4 -17.19 -31.59 -49.05
CA THR A 4 -17.19 -30.57 -48.00
C THR A 4 -15.81 -30.55 -47.36
N THR A 5 -15.05 -29.47 -47.57
CA THR A 5 -13.81 -29.21 -46.83
C THR A 5 -14.11 -28.34 -45.61
N THR A 6 -13.92 -28.90 -44.41
CA THR A 6 -14.00 -28.17 -43.15
C THR A 6 -12.75 -27.30 -42.98
N PRO A 7 -12.85 -26.00 -42.63
CA PRO A 7 -11.69 -25.20 -42.33
C PRO A 7 -11.10 -25.64 -40.99
N THR A 8 -9.80 -25.95 -40.97
CA THR A 8 -9.05 -26.20 -39.73
C THR A 8 -8.57 -24.87 -39.18
N THR A 9 -9.18 -24.39 -38.10
CA THR A 9 -8.68 -23.22 -37.36
C THR A 9 -7.47 -23.65 -36.53
N THR A 10 -6.27 -23.36 -37.03
CA THR A 10 -5.04 -23.54 -36.25
C THR A 10 -4.98 -22.45 -35.19
N ALA A 11 -5.30 -22.78 -33.95
CA ALA A 11 -5.04 -21.91 -32.81
C ALA A 11 -3.52 -21.77 -32.63
N THR A 12 -2.99 -20.56 -32.77
CA THR A 12 -1.59 -20.25 -32.49
C THR A 12 -1.34 -20.40 -30.99
N ALA A 13 -0.57 -21.41 -30.60
CA ALA A 13 -0.13 -21.59 -29.22
C ALA A 13 0.69 -20.36 -28.79
N THR A 14 0.15 -19.58 -27.86
CA THR A 14 0.82 -18.38 -27.37
C THR A 14 1.86 -18.81 -26.34
N VAL A 15 3.15 -18.70 -26.69
CA VAL A 15 4.26 -18.98 -25.78
C VAL A 15 4.55 -17.71 -24.97
N ILE A 16 4.35 -17.76 -23.65
CA ILE A 16 4.75 -16.68 -22.73
C ILE A 16 6.24 -16.40 -22.91
N LYS A 17 6.62 -15.16 -23.20
CA LYS A 17 8.02 -14.76 -23.48
C LYS A 17 8.75 -14.20 -22.26
N ALA A 18 8.02 -13.57 -21.34
CA ALA A 18 8.57 -12.98 -20.13
C ALA A 18 7.49 -12.79 -19.07
N VAL A 19 7.91 -12.66 -17.81
CA VAL A 19 7.08 -12.22 -16.68
C VAL A 19 7.86 -11.14 -15.95
N VAL A 20 7.19 -10.03 -15.62
CA VAL A 20 7.75 -8.97 -14.79
C VAL A 20 7.08 -9.06 -13.42
N PHE A 21 7.88 -9.16 -12.38
CA PHE A 21 7.38 -9.24 -11.01
C PHE A 21 7.67 -7.95 -10.27
N ASP A 22 6.71 -7.55 -9.44
CA ASP A 22 6.94 -6.59 -8.37
C ASP A 22 7.74 -7.26 -7.22
N TRP A 23 8.20 -6.48 -6.26
CA TRP A 23 8.97 -6.96 -5.12
C TRP A 23 8.05 -7.38 -3.96
N ALA A 24 7.54 -6.41 -3.20
CA ALA A 24 6.85 -6.64 -1.94
C ALA A 24 5.45 -7.23 -2.16
N GLY A 25 5.16 -8.37 -1.53
CA GLY A 25 3.92 -9.12 -1.72
C GLY A 25 3.86 -9.95 -3.01
N THR A 26 4.91 -9.92 -3.85
CA THR A 26 4.99 -10.71 -5.09
C THR A 26 6.17 -11.70 -5.07
N ILE A 27 7.40 -11.24 -4.85
CA ILE A 27 8.61 -12.09 -4.78
C ILE A 27 9.22 -12.09 -3.36
N VAL A 28 9.08 -10.99 -2.63
CA VAL A 28 9.57 -10.83 -1.25
C VAL A 28 8.46 -10.24 -0.37
N ASP A 29 8.67 -10.20 0.95
CA ASP A 29 7.74 -9.61 1.93
C ASP A 29 6.32 -10.17 1.81
N PHE A 30 6.06 -11.36 2.36
CA PHE A 30 4.75 -12.01 2.29
C PHE A 30 3.67 -11.07 2.83
N GLY A 31 2.77 -10.66 1.95
CA GLY A 31 1.73 -9.70 2.27
C GLY A 31 2.18 -8.24 2.23
N SER A 32 3.39 -7.85 1.85
CA SER A 32 3.81 -6.42 1.85
C SER A 32 3.62 -5.78 3.25
N LEU A 33 4.20 -6.41 4.27
CA LEU A 33 4.05 -6.05 5.68
C LEU A 33 5.06 -5.01 6.14
N ALA A 34 6.26 -4.96 5.55
CA ALA A 34 7.31 -4.01 5.90
C ALA A 34 6.85 -2.54 5.80
N PRO A 35 6.20 -2.07 4.71
CA PRO A 35 5.72 -0.69 4.65
C PRO A 35 4.61 -0.42 5.67
N MET A 36 3.80 -1.43 6.02
CA MET A 36 2.70 -1.28 6.97
C MET A 36 3.20 -1.12 8.40
N GLY A 37 4.23 -1.89 8.79
CA GLY A 37 4.89 -1.74 10.09
C GLY A 37 5.46 -0.34 10.30
N ALA A 38 6.01 0.28 9.26
CA ALA A 38 6.52 1.65 9.31
C ALA A 38 5.40 2.68 9.61
N PHE A 39 4.22 2.55 8.99
CA PHE A 39 3.08 3.43 9.29
C PHE A 39 2.56 3.24 10.71
N VAL A 40 2.45 1.99 11.17
CA VAL A 40 2.04 1.69 12.56
C VAL A 40 2.99 2.36 13.55
N ARG A 41 4.30 2.21 13.35
CA ARG A 41 5.32 2.86 14.19
C ARG A 41 5.26 4.38 14.12
N LEU A 42 5.00 4.95 12.95
CA LEU A 42 4.88 6.40 12.75
C LEU A 42 3.75 6.94 13.62
N PHE A 43 2.52 6.46 13.46
CA PHE A 43 1.38 6.96 14.23
C PHE A 43 1.53 6.69 15.74
N ALA A 44 2.15 5.57 16.12
CA ALA A 44 2.42 5.26 17.52
C ALA A 44 3.33 6.31 18.20
N ARG A 45 4.29 6.92 17.49
CA ARG A 45 5.12 8.03 18.02
C ARG A 45 4.31 9.26 18.38
N HIS A 46 3.15 9.45 17.76
CA HIS A 46 2.22 10.55 18.03
C HIS A 46 1.11 10.16 19.00
N GLY A 47 1.20 8.99 19.65
CA GLY A 47 0.21 8.50 20.59
C GLY A 47 -1.04 7.93 19.93
N ILE A 48 -0.97 7.54 18.65
CA ILE A 48 -2.11 7.04 17.89
C ILE A 48 -1.88 5.58 17.52
N GLY A 49 -2.77 4.72 17.99
CA GLY A 49 -2.75 3.30 17.69
C GLY A 49 -3.47 3.02 16.38
N ILE A 50 -2.74 2.46 15.40
CA ILE A 50 -3.31 1.93 14.16
C ILE A 50 -2.89 0.47 13.98
N SER A 51 -3.76 -0.34 13.41
CA SER A 51 -3.47 -1.73 13.06
C SER A 51 -2.82 -1.84 11.67
N ILE A 52 -2.15 -2.97 11.40
CA ILE A 52 -1.67 -3.28 10.05
C ILE A 52 -2.83 -3.33 9.05
N ALA A 53 -4.01 -3.80 9.47
CA ALA A 53 -5.20 -3.84 8.62
C ALA A 53 -5.62 -2.43 8.19
N GLN A 54 -5.67 -1.47 9.11
CA GLN A 54 -5.95 -0.06 8.80
C GLN A 54 -4.84 0.54 7.93
N ALA A 55 -3.57 0.32 8.29
CA ALA A 55 -2.43 0.80 7.51
C ALA A 55 -2.47 0.34 6.05
N ARG A 56 -3.04 -0.84 5.78
CA ARG A 56 -3.16 -1.45 4.45
C ARG A 56 -4.29 -0.92 3.60
N VAL A 57 -5.36 -0.37 4.19
CA VAL A 57 -6.53 0.10 3.42
C VAL A 57 -6.15 1.05 2.27
N PRO A 58 -5.23 2.02 2.43
CA PRO A 58 -4.81 2.93 1.36
C PRO A 58 -3.60 2.43 0.55
N MET A 59 -3.27 1.14 0.61
CA MET A 59 -2.09 0.60 -0.09
C MET A 59 -2.16 0.85 -1.60
N GLY A 60 -1.06 1.34 -2.16
CA GLY A 60 -0.93 1.72 -3.58
C GLY A 60 -1.02 3.23 -3.83
N LEU A 61 -1.44 4.03 -2.84
CA LEU A 61 -1.39 5.48 -2.93
C LEU A 61 0.04 6.02 -2.76
N PRO A 62 0.34 7.22 -3.32
CA PRO A 62 1.54 7.96 -2.95
C PRO A 62 1.63 8.17 -1.44
N LYS A 63 2.84 8.16 -0.88
CA LYS A 63 3.08 8.18 0.58
C LYS A 63 2.31 9.29 1.32
N LEU A 64 2.27 10.51 0.76
CA LEU A 64 1.53 11.63 1.35
C LEU A 64 0.03 11.33 1.38
N ALA A 65 -0.55 10.96 0.24
CA ALA A 65 -1.96 10.62 0.11
C ALA A 65 -2.35 9.41 0.98
N HIS A 66 -1.42 8.48 1.20
CA HIS A 66 -1.59 7.36 2.13
C HIS A 66 -1.75 7.86 3.57
N ILE A 67 -0.87 8.77 4.02
CA ILE A 67 -0.94 9.36 5.37
C ILE A 67 -2.22 10.19 5.54
N GLU A 68 -2.60 10.98 4.53
CA GLU A 68 -3.86 11.73 4.53
C GLU A 68 -5.07 10.80 4.66
N ALA A 69 -5.10 9.71 3.89
CA ALA A 69 -6.17 8.72 3.96
C ALA A 69 -6.26 8.04 5.32
N LEU A 70 -5.12 7.72 5.96
CA LEU A 70 -5.10 7.20 7.33
C LEU A 70 -5.64 8.23 8.33
N GLY A 71 -5.15 9.47 8.27
CA GLY A 71 -5.61 10.55 9.14
C GLY A 71 -7.10 10.90 8.99
N ALA A 72 -7.70 10.60 7.84
CA ALA A 72 -9.12 10.79 7.56
C ALA A 72 -10.01 9.63 8.06
N MET A 73 -9.45 8.49 8.47
CA MET A 73 -10.25 7.39 9.01
C MET A 73 -10.89 7.81 10.34
N PRO A 74 -12.20 7.58 10.56
CA PRO A 74 -12.91 8.10 11.73
C PRO A 74 -12.25 7.76 13.07
N GLU A 75 -11.75 6.53 13.23
CA GLU A 75 -11.08 6.08 14.46
C GLU A 75 -9.73 6.78 14.68
N ILE A 76 -8.96 7.00 13.62
CA ILE A 76 -7.65 7.67 13.67
C ILE A 76 -7.84 9.16 13.91
N ALA A 77 -8.79 9.78 13.22
CA ALA A 77 -9.15 11.19 13.40
C ALA A 77 -9.64 11.47 14.83
N ALA A 78 -10.45 10.57 15.41
CA ALA A 78 -10.91 10.69 16.80
C ALA A 78 -9.75 10.58 17.81
N GLN A 79 -8.84 9.63 17.61
CA GLN A 79 -7.62 9.53 18.43
C GLN A 79 -6.77 10.79 18.29
N TRP A 80 -6.57 11.29 17.07
CA TRP A 80 -5.80 12.51 16.81
C TRP A 80 -6.40 13.70 17.54
N GLN A 81 -7.71 13.92 17.45
CA GLN A 81 -8.42 14.98 18.16
C GLN A 81 -8.25 14.82 19.69
N SER A 82 -8.34 13.60 20.21
CA SER A 82 -8.16 13.34 21.64
C SER A 82 -6.74 13.62 22.14
N VAL A 83 -5.71 13.32 21.33
CA VAL A 83 -4.30 13.46 21.74
C VAL A 83 -3.76 14.87 21.47
N LYS A 84 -4.18 15.51 20.37
CA LYS A 84 -3.65 16.80 19.90
C LYS A 84 -4.59 17.98 20.15
N GLY A 85 -5.84 17.73 20.53
CA GLY A 85 -6.85 18.77 20.80
C GLY A 85 -7.40 19.47 19.56
N ARG A 86 -7.04 19.03 18.35
CA ARG A 86 -7.49 19.57 17.07
C ARG A 86 -7.56 18.48 16.00
N SER A 87 -8.31 18.73 14.92
CA SER A 87 -8.41 17.81 13.79
C SER A 87 -7.07 17.62 13.08
N PHE A 88 -6.92 16.46 12.42
CA PHE A 88 -5.83 16.19 11.50
C PHE A 88 -5.90 17.09 10.27
N THR A 89 -4.76 17.60 9.81
CA THR A 89 -4.67 18.55 8.69
C THR A 89 -3.65 18.10 7.66
N ALA A 90 -3.70 18.68 6.46
CA ALA A 90 -2.68 18.45 5.43
C ALA A 90 -1.26 18.80 5.90
N ALA A 91 -1.13 19.80 6.79
CA ALA A 91 0.16 20.15 7.39
C ALA A 91 0.71 19.04 8.29
N ASP A 92 -0.17 18.35 9.03
CA ASP A 92 0.24 17.17 9.82
C ASP A 92 0.68 16.03 8.92
N ALA A 93 -0.04 15.80 7.81
CA ALA A 93 0.35 14.76 6.85
C ALA A 93 1.71 15.04 6.23
N ALA A 94 2.01 16.29 5.89
CA ALA A 94 3.32 16.70 5.39
C ALA A 94 4.43 16.50 6.43
N ALA A 95 4.20 16.90 7.69
CA ALA A 95 5.17 16.69 8.77
C ALA A 95 5.42 15.19 9.03
N LEU A 96 4.35 14.38 9.08
CA LEU A 96 4.46 12.93 9.21
C LEU A 96 5.19 12.29 8.03
N LEU A 97 5.05 12.82 6.82
CA LEU A 97 5.78 12.33 5.65
C LEU A 97 7.29 12.52 5.81
N GLU A 98 7.74 13.68 6.30
CA GLU A 98 9.15 13.96 6.54
C GLU A 98 9.76 12.96 7.55
N GLU A 99 9.01 12.62 8.61
CA GLU A 99 9.39 11.59 9.58
C GLU A 99 9.34 10.17 8.99
N PHE A 100 8.36 9.90 8.12
CA PHE A 100 8.15 8.59 7.53
C PHE A 100 9.21 8.20 6.51
N VAL A 101 9.75 9.15 5.73
CA VAL A 101 10.75 8.87 4.68
C VAL A 101 11.96 8.08 5.20
N PRO A 102 12.67 8.49 6.26
CA PRO A 102 13.79 7.71 6.80
C PRO A 102 13.33 6.40 7.45
N MET A 103 12.15 6.35 8.08
CA MET A 103 11.60 5.12 8.66
C MET A 103 11.28 4.06 7.60
N SER A 104 10.70 4.48 6.48
CA SER A 104 10.38 3.63 5.33
C SER A 104 11.64 3.07 4.69
N ALA A 105 12.71 3.87 4.58
CA ALA A 105 13.98 3.41 4.07
C ALA A 105 14.62 2.35 4.98
N ALA A 106 14.60 2.56 6.31
CA ALA A 106 15.14 1.60 7.27
C ALA A 106 14.33 0.29 7.28
N SER A 107 13.00 0.37 7.17
CA SER A 107 12.12 -0.81 7.20
C SER A 107 12.27 -1.70 5.96
N ALA A 108 12.91 -1.21 4.88
CA ALA A 108 13.22 -2.01 3.70
C ALA A 108 14.51 -2.85 3.87
N LEU A 109 15.25 -2.65 4.96
CA LEU A 109 16.49 -3.36 5.28
C LEU A 109 16.32 -4.41 6.39
N GLU A 110 15.15 -4.46 7.03
CA GLU A 110 14.75 -5.44 8.06
C GLU A 110 14.02 -6.62 7.41
#